data_AF-A0A378N635-F1
#
_entry.id   AF-A0A378N635-F1
#
_cell.length_a   1.000
_cell.length_b   1.000
_cell.length_c   1.000
_cell.angle_alpha   90.00
_cell.angle_beta   90.00
_cell.angle_gamma   90.00
#
_symmetry.space_group_name_H-M   'P 1'
#
loop_
_entity.id
_entity.type
_entity.pdbx_description
1 polymer ?
#
loop_
_entity_poly.entity_id
_entity_poly.type
_entity_poly.pdbx_seq_one_letter_code
_entity_poly.pdbx_strand_id
1 'polypeptide(L)'
;MEDYPNLALHIEFSDRRVDVIAEGFDLVLRIGSLADSSIVAKKIADSHLVLVASPDYLARFGEPKGLEALVERDCLLYEYHPQWQFSQQGQKMQIKPQGKIYSNNGYALVQMAKSWFGHH
;
A
#
# COMPACT_ATOMS: atom_id res chain seq x y z
N MET A 1 28.70 -2.11 -1.09
CA MET A 1 29.53 -3.17 -0.47
C MET A 1 31.01 -2.84 -0.52
N GLU A 2 31.46 -1.97 -1.44
CA GLU A 2 32.86 -1.48 -1.49
C GLU A 2 33.33 -0.85 -0.17
N ASP A 3 32.48 -0.07 0.50
CA ASP A 3 32.82 0.53 1.81
C ASP A 3 32.70 -0.44 2.99
N TYR A 4 32.02 -1.58 2.82
CA TYR A 4 31.77 -2.59 3.87
C TYR A 4 31.83 -4.01 3.29
N PRO A 5 33.03 -4.48 2.91
CA PRO A 5 33.19 -5.75 2.18
C PRO A 5 32.84 -6.98 3.01
N ASN A 6 32.89 -6.87 4.34
CA ASN A 6 32.60 -7.97 5.27
C ASN A 6 31.14 -7.99 5.75
N LEU A 7 30.30 -7.05 5.31
CA LEU A 7 28.90 -6.97 5.73
C LEU A 7 28.07 -8.00 4.97
N ALA A 8 27.48 -8.97 5.68
CA ALA A 8 26.46 -9.85 5.13
C ALA A 8 25.07 -9.30 5.42
N LEU A 9 24.18 -9.28 4.43
CA LEU A 9 22.80 -8.83 4.58
C LEU A 9 21.84 -10.00 4.36
N HIS A 10 21.02 -10.27 5.37
CA HIS A 10 19.87 -11.15 5.26
C HIS A 10 18.62 -10.27 5.19
N ILE A 11 17.92 -10.29 4.05
CA ILE A 11 16.81 -9.39 3.77
C ILE A 11 15.54 -10.21 3.55
N GLU A 12 14.51 -9.91 4.32
CA GLU A 12 13.15 -10.45 4.14
C GLU A 12 12.18 -9.33 3.76
N PHE A 13 11.30 -9.61 2.80
CA PHE A 13 10.18 -8.73 2.46
C PHE A 13 8.88 -9.35 2.96
N SER A 14 8.20 -8.64 3.85
CA SER A 14 6.93 -9.06 4.39
C SER A 14 6.11 -7.85 4.82
N ASP A 15 4.84 -7.84 4.45
CA ASP A 15 3.88 -6.81 4.88
C ASP A 15 3.27 -7.13 6.26
N ARG A 16 3.58 -8.30 6.83
CA ARG A 16 3.13 -8.69 8.18
C ARG A 16 3.75 -7.77 9.24
N ARG A 17 3.01 -7.51 10.32
CA ARG A 17 3.64 -6.93 11.52
C ARG A 17 4.42 -8.04 12.23
N VAL A 18 5.74 -7.92 12.25
CA VAL A 18 6.65 -8.83 12.95
C VAL A 18 7.02 -8.27 14.31
N ASP A 19 7.24 -9.15 15.28
CA ASP A 19 7.94 -8.76 16.50
C ASP A 19 9.43 -8.74 16.19
N VAL A 20 9.98 -7.54 16.03
CA VAL A 20 11.38 -7.32 15.64
C VAL A 20 12.36 -8.07 16.56
N ILE A 21 12.08 -8.06 17.86
CA ILE A 21 12.98 -8.66 18.86
C ILE A 21 12.80 -10.18 18.85
N ALA A 22 11.56 -10.66 18.91
CA ALA A 22 11.29 -12.09 18.97
C ALA A 22 11.70 -12.83 17.68
N GLU A 23 11.62 -12.17 16.54
CA GLU A 23 12.00 -12.73 15.22
C GLU A 23 13.48 -12.49 14.87
N GLY A 24 14.24 -11.81 15.72
CA GLY A 24 15.71 -11.67 15.58
C GLY A 24 16.15 -10.68 14.51
N PHE A 25 15.34 -9.67 14.21
CA PHE A 25 15.70 -8.59 13.28
C PHE A 25 16.49 -7.49 13.98
N ASP A 26 17.65 -7.13 13.42
CA ASP A 26 18.44 -5.99 13.91
C ASP A 26 17.87 -4.64 13.44
N LEU A 27 17.21 -4.61 12.28
CA LEU A 27 16.61 -3.43 11.67
C LEU A 27 15.35 -3.79 10.88
N VAL A 28 14.31 -2.99 11.02
CA VAL A 28 13.09 -3.11 10.21
C VAL A 28 12.74 -1.76 9.60
N LEU A 29 12.49 -1.78 8.29
CA LEU A 29 11.96 -0.63 7.54
C LEU A 29 10.47 -0.85 7.30
N ARG A 30 9.62 0.09 7.75
CA ARG A 30 8.17 -0.01 7.58
C ARG A 30 7.54 1.32 7.19
N ILE A 31 6.43 1.21 6.46
CA ILE A 31 5.51 2.31 6.21
C ILE A 31 4.38 2.21 7.24
N GLY A 32 4.07 3.33 7.90
CA GLY A 32 3.00 3.43 8.88
C GLY A 32 3.45 3.96 10.23
N SER A 33 2.49 4.14 11.14
CA SER A 33 2.78 4.55 12.51
C SER A 33 3.40 3.40 13.30
N LEU A 34 4.40 3.72 14.13
CA LEU A 34 4.91 2.80 15.13
C LEU A 34 3.79 2.50 16.13
N ALA A 35 3.59 1.23 16.48
CA ALA A 35 2.82 0.88 17.68
C ALA A 35 3.67 1.20 18.92
N ASP A 36 3.04 1.40 20.08
CA ASP A 36 3.80 1.49 21.33
C ASP A 36 4.69 0.25 21.46
N SER A 37 6.00 0.44 21.32
CA SER A 37 7.01 -0.60 21.33
C SER A 37 8.23 -0.08 22.06
N SER A 38 9.02 -0.98 22.62
CA SER A 38 10.31 -0.67 23.25
C SER A 38 11.41 -0.30 22.23
N ILE A 39 11.06 -0.13 20.96
CA ILE A 39 11.99 0.04 19.84
C ILE A 39 12.18 1.53 19.57
N VAL A 40 13.44 1.94 19.39
CA VAL A 40 13.77 3.30 18.93
C VAL A 40 13.42 3.42 17.45
N ALA A 41 12.47 4.29 17.11
CA ALA A 41 12.09 4.56 15.73
C ALA A 41 12.61 5.93 15.25
N LYS A 42 13.05 5.98 14.00
CA LYS A 42 13.42 7.21 13.30
C LYS A 42 12.64 7.32 12.00
N LYS A 43 11.95 8.44 11.78
CA LYS A 43 11.33 8.75 10.48
C LYS A 43 12.43 8.97 9.44
N ILE A 44 12.37 8.23 8.34
CA ILE A 44 13.34 8.32 7.22
C ILE A 44 12.76 9.15 6.07
N ALA A 45 11.49 8.96 5.75
CA ALA A 45 10.79 9.67 4.68
C ALA A 45 9.27 9.64 4.90
N ASP A 46 8.56 10.44 4.10
CA ASP A 46 7.12 10.34 3.93
C ASP A 46 6.78 9.40 2.76
N SER A 47 5.65 8.69 2.87
CA SER A 47 5.11 7.83 1.82
C SER A 47 3.67 8.22 1.54
N HIS A 48 3.36 8.56 0.29
CA HIS A 48 2.03 8.97 -0.13
C HIS A 48 1.41 7.90 -1.03
N LEU A 49 0.19 7.49 -0.69
CA LEU A 49 -0.63 6.66 -1.58
C LEU A 49 -1.32 7.56 -2.61
N VAL A 50 -1.34 7.09 -3.86
CA VAL A 50 -2.07 7.74 -4.95
C VAL A 50 -3.11 6.78 -5.51
N LEU A 51 -4.24 7.32 -5.94
CA LEU A 51 -5.25 6.57 -6.66
C LEU A 51 -4.88 6.54 -8.15
N VAL A 52 -4.82 5.35 -8.72
CA VAL A 52 -4.45 5.14 -10.12
C VAL A 52 -5.37 4.10 -10.76
N ALA A 53 -5.53 4.20 -12.07
CA ALA A 53 -6.19 3.20 -12.92
C ALA A 53 -5.43 3.08 -14.23
N SER A 54 -5.52 1.94 -14.91
CA SER A 54 -4.93 1.80 -16.24
C SER A 54 -5.68 2.64 -17.28
N PRO A 55 -5.02 3.04 -18.38
CA PRO A 55 -5.70 3.68 -19.50
C PRO A 55 -6.88 2.85 -20.04
N ASP A 56 -6.73 1.53 -20.13
CA ASP A 56 -7.77 0.62 -20.63
C ASP A 56 -8.99 0.57 -19.71
N TYR A 57 -8.78 0.59 -18.38
CA TYR A 57 -9.86 0.76 -17.40
C TYR A 57 -10.65 2.04 -17.71
N LEU A 58 -9.94 3.17 -17.81
CA LEU A 58 -10.54 4.49 -17.96
C LEU A 58 -11.24 4.64 -19.32
N ALA A 59 -10.72 4.03 -20.37
CA ALA A 59 -11.37 3.99 -21.68
C ALA A 59 -12.71 3.23 -21.65
N ARG A 60 -12.81 2.15 -20.85
CA ARG A 60 -14.02 1.32 -20.77
C ARG A 60 -15.06 1.84 -19.78
N PHE A 61 -14.64 2.35 -18.63
CA PHE A 61 -15.56 2.75 -17.53
C PHE A 61 -15.61 4.27 -17.31
N GLY A 62 -14.78 5.04 -18.01
CA GLY A 62 -14.63 6.47 -17.78
C GLY A 62 -13.94 6.82 -16.47
N GLU A 63 -13.53 8.08 -16.34
CA GLU A 63 -12.96 8.62 -15.11
C GLU A 63 -14.03 8.75 -14.01
N PRO A 64 -13.75 8.30 -12.77
CA PRO A 64 -14.70 8.43 -11.66
C PRO A 64 -14.88 9.91 -11.31
N LYS A 65 -16.13 10.38 -11.29
CA LYS A 65 -16.48 11.76 -10.92
C LYS A 65 -16.75 11.85 -9.42
N GLY A 66 -15.69 11.98 -8.62
CA GLY A 66 -15.78 12.07 -7.17
C GLY A 66 -15.53 10.74 -6.45
N LEU A 67 -15.51 10.80 -5.12
CA LEU A 67 -15.18 9.65 -4.26
C LEU A 67 -16.32 8.64 -4.19
N GLU A 68 -17.55 9.09 -4.35
CA GLU A 68 -18.77 8.28 -4.32
C GLU A 68 -18.77 7.25 -5.47
N ALA A 69 -18.29 7.66 -6.65
CA ALA A 69 -18.16 6.79 -7.81
C ALA A 69 -17.18 5.62 -7.60
N LEU A 70 -16.28 5.71 -6.61
CA LEU A 70 -15.34 4.63 -6.26
C LEU A 70 -16.01 3.53 -5.43
N VAL A 71 -17.12 3.84 -4.75
CA VAL A 71 -17.87 2.86 -3.94
C VAL A 71 -18.62 1.87 -4.82
N GLU A 72 -18.97 2.27 -6.05
CA GLU A 72 -19.74 1.45 -7.00
C GLU A 72 -18.85 0.68 -8.01
N ARG A 73 -17.53 0.79 -7.88
CA ARG A 73 -16.56 0.22 -8.84
C ARG A 73 -15.82 -0.97 -8.24
N ASP A 74 -15.36 -1.88 -9.10
CA ASP A 74 -14.45 -2.96 -8.72
C ASP A 74 -13.03 -2.40 -8.50
N CYS A 75 -12.72 -1.98 -7.27
CA CYS A 75 -11.39 -1.53 -6.88
C CYS A 75 -10.49 -2.69 -6.48
N LEU A 76 -9.18 -2.48 -6.65
CA LEU A 76 -8.13 -3.35 -6.12
C LEU A 76 -7.76 -2.88 -4.72
N LEU A 77 -7.93 -3.74 -3.72
CA LEU A 77 -7.90 -3.32 -2.31
C LEU A 77 -6.68 -3.90 -1.57
N TYR A 78 -6.06 -3.07 -0.74
CA TYR A 78 -5.01 -3.52 0.16
C TYR A 78 -5.63 -4.18 1.39
N GLU A 79 -5.26 -5.42 1.69
CA GLU A 79 -5.93 -6.26 2.68
C GLU A 79 -5.99 -5.63 4.09
N TYR A 80 -4.88 -5.03 4.53
CA TYR A 80 -4.78 -4.46 5.88
C TYR A 80 -5.34 -3.03 5.99
N HIS A 81 -5.58 -2.36 4.86
CA HIS A 81 -6.08 -0.99 4.82
C HIS A 81 -7.17 -0.83 3.74
N PRO A 82 -8.31 -1.53 3.86
CA PRO A 82 -9.37 -1.49 2.86
C PRO A 82 -10.14 -0.16 2.86
N GLN A 83 -9.96 0.69 3.87
CA GLN A 83 -10.53 2.04 3.91
C GLN A 83 -9.53 3.04 3.33
N TRP A 84 -9.98 3.87 2.41
CA TRP A 84 -9.16 4.91 1.79
C TRP A 84 -9.42 6.25 2.46
N GLN A 85 -8.33 6.96 2.75
CA GLN A 85 -8.36 8.30 3.32
C GLN A 85 -7.89 9.30 2.27
N PHE A 86 -8.69 10.32 2.05
CA PHE A 86 -8.41 11.43 1.14
C PHE A 86 -8.38 12.73 1.94
N SER A 87 -7.65 13.73 1.42
CA SER A 87 -7.74 15.10 1.91
C SER A 87 -8.14 16.02 0.76
N GLN A 88 -9.26 16.70 0.92
CA GLN A 88 -9.76 17.68 -0.06
C GLN A 88 -10.00 19.00 0.67
N GLN A 89 -9.31 20.06 0.25
CA GLN A 89 -9.42 21.40 0.86
C GLN A 89 -9.20 21.40 2.39
N GLY A 90 -8.29 20.55 2.89
CA GLY A 90 -7.99 20.42 4.32
C GLY A 90 -8.99 19.57 5.11
N GLN A 91 -10.10 19.13 4.51
CA GLN A 91 -11.01 18.17 5.13
C GLN A 91 -10.54 16.74 4.84
N LYS A 92 -10.47 15.91 5.88
CA LYS A 92 -10.20 14.48 5.75
C LYS A 92 -11.50 13.76 5.42
N MET A 93 -11.50 13.06 4.30
CA MET A 93 -12.60 12.21 3.86
C MET A 93 -12.16 10.76 3.94
N GLN A 94 -13.06 9.88 4.37
CA GLN A 94 -12.80 8.46 4.42
C GLN A 94 -13.89 7.72 3.67
N ILE A 95 -13.50 6.85 2.76
CA ILE A 95 -14.42 5.96 2.05
C ILE A 95 -14.01 4.51 2.22
N LYS A 96 -14.99 3.63 2.09
CA LYS A 96 -14.77 2.19 1.96
C LYS A 96 -15.15 1.80 0.54
N PRO A 97 -14.20 1.79 -0.42
CA PRO A 97 -14.47 1.32 -1.77
C PRO A 97 -14.89 -0.16 -1.76
N GLN A 98 -15.55 -0.59 -2.84
CA GLN A 98 -15.87 -1.99 -3.05
C GLN A 98 -14.85 -2.65 -3.98
N GLY A 99 -14.72 -3.96 -3.87
CA GLY A 99 -13.74 -4.71 -4.63
C GLY A 99 -13.79 -6.18 -4.29
N LYS A 100 -13.46 -7.01 -5.28
CA LYS A 100 -13.40 -8.48 -5.13
C LYS A 100 -11.96 -8.99 -4.97
N ILE A 101 -10.98 -8.13 -5.25
CA ILE A 101 -9.56 -8.49 -5.20
C ILE A 101 -8.93 -7.74 -4.03
N TYR A 102 -8.36 -8.53 -3.13
CA TYR A 102 -7.60 -8.06 -1.98
C TYR A 102 -6.18 -8.62 -2.09
N SER A 103 -5.19 -7.79 -1.79
CA SER A 103 -3.81 -8.25 -1.67
C SER A 103 -3.13 -7.52 -0.52
N ASN A 104 -2.30 -8.23 0.22
CA ASN A 104 -1.36 -7.64 1.14
C ASN A 104 -0.06 -7.17 0.45
N ASN A 105 0.05 -7.24 -0.88
CA ASN A 105 1.23 -6.84 -1.62
C ASN A 105 0.91 -5.70 -2.59
N GLY A 106 1.44 -4.50 -2.30
CA GLY A 106 1.19 -3.30 -3.11
C GLY A 106 1.72 -3.42 -4.53
N TYR A 107 2.85 -4.11 -4.73
CA TYR A 107 3.41 -4.33 -6.06
C TYR A 107 2.48 -5.21 -6.92
N ALA A 108 1.91 -6.26 -6.32
CA ALA A 108 0.93 -7.11 -7.02
C ALA A 108 -0.29 -6.31 -7.48
N LEU A 109 -0.84 -5.44 -6.63
CA LEU A 109 -1.96 -4.56 -7.00
C LEU A 109 -1.60 -3.61 -8.15
N VAL A 110 -0.39 -3.04 -8.16
CA VAL A 110 0.09 -2.20 -9.26
C VAL A 110 0.19 -2.98 -10.58
N GLN A 111 0.71 -4.21 -10.54
CA GLN A 111 0.78 -5.04 -11.75
C GLN A 111 -0.62 -5.40 -12.26
N MET A 112 -1.54 -5.75 -11.36
CA MET A 112 -2.94 -6.03 -11.71
C MET A 112 -3.65 -4.80 -12.30
N ALA A 113 -3.41 -3.61 -11.74
CA ALA A 113 -3.95 -2.37 -12.27
C ALA A 113 -3.46 -2.13 -13.71
N LYS A 114 -2.15 -2.31 -13.95
CA LYS A 114 -1.54 -2.15 -15.28
C LYS A 114 -2.06 -3.17 -16.29
N SER A 115 -2.24 -4.42 -15.87
CA SER A 115 -2.63 -5.51 -16.78
C SER A 115 -4.13 -5.59 -17.04
N TRP A 116 -4.95 -4.70 -16.44
CA TRP A 116 -6.40 -4.66 -16.52
C TRP A 116 -7.05 -6.06 -16.59
N PHE A 117 -7.31 -6.66 -15.43
CA PHE A 117 -8.07 -7.92 -15.36
C PHE A 117 -9.55 -7.67 -15.70
N GLY A 118 -9.85 -7.60 -17.00
CA GLY A 118 -11.20 -7.34 -17.53
C GLY A 118 -11.65 -8.31 -18.62
N HIS A 119 -11.08 -9.51 -18.66
CA HIS A 119 -11.61 -10.64 -19.42
C HIS A 119 -12.13 -11.71 -18.47
N HIS A 120 -13.37 -11.55 -18.00
CA HIS A 120 -14.40 -12.60 -17.93
C HIS A 120 -15.69 -11.97 -18.44
#